data_AF-A0A534AV49-F1
#
_entry.id   AF-A0A534AV49-F1
#
_cell.length_a   1.000
_cell.length_b   1.000
_cell.length_c   1.000
_cell.angle_alpha   90.00
_cell.angle_beta   90.00
_cell.angle_gamma   90.00
#
_symmetry.space_group_name_H-M   'P 1'
#
loop_
_entity.id
_entity.type
_entity.pdbx_description
1 polymer ?
#
loop_
_entity_poly.entity_id
_entity_poly.type
_entity_poly.pdbx_seq_one_letter_code
_entity_poly.pdbx_strand_id
1 'polypeptide(L)' 'MKTHRTVTPRQEVLAERNLCVALASLQTPEEVRAFLRDLCTPAEIQAMADRWTVVDPLKRAVPYREIHRLTGVS' A
#
# COMPACT_ATOMS: atom_id res chain seq x y z
N MET A 1 -2.67 1.17 -23.46
CA MET A 1 -1.61 2.13 -23.09
C MET A 1 -0.28 1.41 -23.28
N LYS A 2 0.57 1.84 -24.22
CA LYS A 2 1.85 1.16 -24.46
C LYS A 2 2.76 1.44 -23.27
N THR A 3 3.00 0.43 -22.45
CA THR A 3 3.91 0.52 -21.30
C THR A 3 5.33 0.62 -21.86
N HIS A 4 5.83 1.84 -22.02
CA HIS A 4 7.25 2.06 -22.26
C HIS A 4 7.99 1.74 -20.96
N ARG A 5 8.24 0.45 -20.75
CA ARG A 5 8.98 -0.05 -19.61
C ARG A 5 10.44 0.29 -19.83
N THR A 6 10.84 1.43 -19.26
CA THR A 6 12.19 2.02 -19.32
C THR A 6 13.20 1.27 -18.45
N VAL A 7 12.77 0.21 -17.77
CA VAL A 7 13.52 -0.49 -16.72
C VAL A 7 13.54 -1.99 -17.04
N THR A 8 14.73 -2.60 -16.99
CA THR A 8 14.88 -4.04 -17.22
C THR A 8 14.24 -4.84 -16.07
N PRO A 9 13.80 -6.10 -16.29
CA PRO A 9 13.26 -6.93 -15.22
C PRO A 9 14.18 -7.05 -13.99
N ARG A 10 15.50 -7.10 -14.22
CA ARG A 10 16.50 -7.14 -13.15
C ARG A 10 16.50 -5.86 -12.31
N GLN A 11 16.41 -4.69 -12.96
CA GLN A 11 16.38 -3.40 -12.26
C GLN A 11 15.09 -3.23 -11.43
N GLU A 12 13.96 -3.76 -11.91
CA GLU A 12 12.72 -3.74 -11.12
C GLU A 12 12.80 -4.58 -9.86
N VAL A 13 13.31 -5.81 -9.97
CA VAL A 13 13.51 -6.68 -8.79
C VAL A 13 14.46 -6.03 -7.79
N LEU A 14 15.50 -5.34 -8.27
CA LEU A 14 16.41 -4.61 -7.41
C LEU A 14 15.72 -3.41 -6.72
N ALA A 15 14.94 -2.63 -7.47
CA ALA A 15 14.19 -1.50 -6.92
C ALA A 15 13.17 -1.95 -5.87
N GLU A 16 12.43 -3.02 -6.14
CA GLU A 16 11.49 -3.64 -5.19
C GLU A 16 12.20 -4.08 -3.91
N ARG A 17 13.32 -4.80 -4.03
CA ARG A 17 14.11 -5.23 -2.86
C ARG A 17 14.58 -4.05 -2.02
N ASN A 18 15.09 -3.00 -2.67
CA ASN A 18 15.55 -1.80 -1.97
C ASN A 18 14.40 -1.07 -1.26
N LEU A 19 13.22 -0.99 -1.90
CA LEU A 19 12.02 -0.44 -1.27
C LEU A 19 11.62 -1.26 -0.04
N CYS A 20 11.61 -2.59 -0.12
CA CYS A 20 11.29 -3.45 1.02
C CYS A 20 12.28 -3.26 2.19
N VAL A 21 13.58 -3.15 1.89
CA VAL A 21 14.61 -2.87 2.91
C VAL A 21 14.39 -1.51 3.56
N ALA A 22 14.10 -0.47 2.77
CA ALA A 22 13.81 0.87 3.29
C ALA A 22 12.58 0.85 4.21
N LEU A 23 11.47 0.23 3.78
CA LEU A 23 10.26 0.07 4.58
C LEU A 23 10.52 -0.67 5.91
N ALA A 24 11.35 -1.72 5.88
CA ALA A 24 11.70 -2.49 7.08
C ALA A 24 12.60 -1.74 8.07
N SER A 25 13.29 -0.67 7.62
CA SER A 25 14.15 0.15 8.48
C SER A 25 13.41 1.23 9.26
N LEU A 26 12.17 1.55 8.91
CA LEU A 26 11.37 2.58 9.58
C LEU A 26 10.91 2.09 10.97
N GLN A 27 11.13 2.89 12.00
CA GLN A 27 10.91 2.51 13.40
C GLN A 27 9.72 3.23 14.04
N THR A 28 9.31 4.38 13.49
CA THR A 28 8.23 5.20 14.09
C THR A 28 7.09 5.49 13.11
N PRO A 29 5.85 5.69 13.60
CA PRO A 29 4.74 6.11 12.76
C PRO A 29 5.01 7.42 12.01
N GLU A 30 5.79 8.33 12.61
CA GLU A 30 6.17 9.60 12.02
C GLU A 30 7.10 9.43 10.82
N GLU A 31 8.10 8.54 10.94
CA GLU A 31 8.98 8.14 9.84
C GLU A 31 8.18 7.52 8.69
N VAL A 32 7.26 6.61 9.00
CA VAL A 32 6.40 5.98 7.99
C VAL A 32 5.54 7.02 7.28
N ARG A 33 4.91 7.94 8.02
CA ARG A 33 4.09 9.01 7.41
C ARG A 33 4.93 9.95 6.54
N ALA A 34 6.15 10.30 6.95
CA ALA A 34 7.04 11.13 6.16
C ALA A 34 7.44 10.42 4.86
N PHE A 35 7.91 9.18 4.96
CA PHE A 35 8.33 8.37 3.82
C PHE A 35 7.20 8.18 2.79
N LEU A 36 5.98 7.86 3.24
CA LEU A 36 4.85 7.67 2.34
C LEU A 36 4.41 8.97 1.64
N ARG A 37 4.53 10.14 2.29
CA ARG A 37 4.19 11.42 1.65
C ARG A 37 5.19 11.83 0.56
N ASP A 38 6.45 11.42 0.71
CA ASP A 38 7.47 11.68 -0.31
C ASP A 38 7.33 10.74 -1.51
N LEU A 39 6.91 9.48 -1.27
CA LEU A 39 6.83 8.44 -2.29
C LEU A 39 5.48 8.38 -3.01
N CYS A 40 4.38 8.70 -2.32
CA CYS A 40 3.03 8.48 -2.80
C CYS A 40 2.23 9.78 -2.86
N THR A 41 1.27 9.81 -3.78
CA THR A 41 0.24 10.85 -3.81
C THR A 41 -0.72 10.71 -2.63
N PRO A 42 -1.41 11.79 -2.21
CA PRO A 42 -2.42 11.70 -1.16
C PRO A 42 -3.53 10.67 -1.45
N ALA A 43 -3.91 10.51 -2.71
CA ALA A 43 -4.93 9.54 -3.13
C ALA A 43 -4.45 8.09 -2.97
N GLU A 44 -3.18 7.80 -3.27
CA GLU A 44 -2.60 6.46 -3.05
C GLU A 44 -2.52 6.12 -1.56
N ILE A 45 -2.15 7.09 -0.71
CA ILE A 45 -2.15 6.92 0.74
C ILE A 45 -3.56 6.63 1.25
N GLN A 46 -4.56 7.40 0.80
CA GLN A 46 -5.96 7.19 1.15
C GLN A 46 -6.42 5.78 0.73
N ALA A 47 -6.12 5.36 -0.49
CA ALA A 47 -6.50 4.04 -0.98
C ALA A 47 -5.87 2.89 -0.15
N MET A 48 -4.63 3.04 0.31
CA MET A 48 -4.00 2.07 1.22
C MET A 48 -4.68 2.04 2.59
N ALA A 49 -5.00 3.21 3.16
CA ALA A 49 -5.69 3.32 4.43
C ALA A 49 -7.10 2.69 4.36
N ASP A 50 -7.84 2.98 3.29
CA ASP A 50 -9.16 2.41 3.03
C ASP A 50 -9.08 0.88 2.99
N ARG A 51 -8.16 0.33 2.20
CA ARG A 51 -7.92 -1.13 2.14
C ARG A 51 -7.56 -1.73 3.51
N TRP A 52 -6.85 -0.98 4.35
CA TRP A 52 -6.50 -1.46 5.70
C TRP A 52 -7.71 -1.58 6.63
N THR A 53 -8.73 -0.72 6.47
CA THR A 53 -9.96 -0.80 7.30
C THR A 53 -10.69 -2.14 7.22
N VAL A 54 -10.46 -2.88 6.14
CA VAL A 54 -11.05 -4.20 5.87
C VAL A 54 -10.39 -5.33 6.68
N VAL A 55 -9.16 -5.15 7.16
CA VAL A 55 -8.38 -6.21 7.83
C VAL A 55 -9.06 -6.71 9.11
N ASP A 56 -9.58 -5.80 9.94
CA ASP A 56 -10.23 -6.14 11.20
C ASP A 56 -11.56 -6.91 11.00
N PRO A 57 -12.48 -6.46 10.13
CA PRO A 57 -13.65 -7.25 9.73
C PRO A 57 -13.30 -8.62 9.15
N LEU A 58 -12.26 -8.73 8.31
CA LEU A 58 -11.81 -10.01 7.75
C LEU A 58 -11.38 -10.98 8.84
N LYS A 59 -10.61 -10.51 9.84
CA LYS A 59 -10.21 -11.33 11.00
C LYS A 59 -11.42 -11.82 11.81
N ARG A 60 -12.52 -11.08 11.79
CA ARG A 60 -13.80 -11.46 12.42
C ARG A 60 -14.72 -12.31 11.53
N ALA A 61 -14.22 -12.78 10.38
CA ALA A 61 -14.98 -13.56 9.39
C ALA A 61 -16.28 -12.87 8.91
N VAL A 62 -16.30 -11.54 8.89
CA VAL A 62 -17.43 -10.76 8.37
C VAL A 62 -17.56 -11.00 6.86
N PRO A 63 -18.76 -11.29 6.32
CA PRO A 63 -18.94 -11.50 4.89
C PRO A 63 -18.52 -10.27 4.06
N TYR A 64 -17.86 -10.49 2.91
CA TYR A 64 -17.32 -9.41 2.06
C TYR A 64 -18.35 -8.34 1.67
N ARG A 65 -19.60 -8.75 1.42
CA ARG A 65 -20.73 -7.84 1.14
C ARG A 65 -21.02 -6.86 2.28
N GLU A 66 -20.82 -7.30 3.52
CA GLU A 66 -21.06 -6.49 4.71
C GLU A 66 -19.88 -5.54 4.95
N ILE A 67 -18.66 -6.03 4.69
CA ILE A 67 -17.46 -5.18 4.70
C ILE A 67 -17.63 -4.05 3.69
N HIS A 68 -18.01 -4.35 2.45
CA HIS A 68 -18.26 -3.34 1.41
C HIS A 68 -19.27 -2.29 1.85
N ARG A 69 -20.39 -2.70 2.48
CA ARG A 69 -21.39 -1.76 3.02
C ARG A 69 -20.84 -0.86 4.12
N LEU A 70 -19.98 -1.39 4.98
CA LEU A 70 -19.42 -0.69 6.14
C LEU A 70 -18.25 0.22 5.79
N THR A 71 -17.40 -0.18 4.84
CA THR A 71 -16.15 0.53 4.52
C THR A 71 -16.21 1.27 3.20
N GLY A 72 -17.16 0.96 2.31
CA GLY A 72 -17.21 1.50 0.94
C GLY A 72 -16.08 1.02 0.03
N VAL A 73 -15.20 0.17 0.54
CA VAL A 73 -14.03 -0.35 -0.19
C VAL A 73 -14.46 -1.53 -1.06
N SER A 74 -14.20 -1.43 -2.35
CA SER A 74 -14.50 -2.45 -3.37
C SER A 74 -13.33 -3.39 -3.59
#